data_AF-A0A5C3LWW6-F1
#
_entry.id   AF-A0A5C3LWW6-F1
#
_cell.length_a   1.000
_cell.length_b   1.000
_cell.length_c   1.000
_cell.angle_alpha   90.00
_cell.angle_beta   90.00
_cell.angle_gamma   90.00
#
_symmetry.space_group_name_H-M   'P 1'
#
loop_
_entity.id
_entity.type
_entity.pdbx_description
1 polymer ?
#
loop_
_entity_poly.entity_id
_entity_poly.type
_entity_poly.pdbx_seq_one_letter_code
_entity_poly.pdbx_strand_id
1 'polypeptide(L)'
;PWPSEEHLERLSENAAGSFIIASTLVKFIQTEKDHPDDNLKKALNMTDGLDPVYCQVISTAVQENKTFQNKELHILDRVLAVICLAKDPLSVTAISVLLWREAHHIIQILLGLQAILLIPEKDDNEPVRLFHTSLRDYLCSGKHSEELCINMEQNHAMLAFRCLQLVV
;
A
#
# COMPACT_ATOMS: atom_id res chain seq x y z
N PRO A 1 -5.44 27.49 -19.08
CA PRO A 1 -6.17 26.24 -19.41
C PRO A 1 -6.82 25.73 -18.13
N TRP A 2 -7.90 24.95 -18.24
CA TRP A 2 -8.44 24.22 -17.09
C TRP A 2 -7.97 22.76 -17.15
N PRO A 3 -7.52 22.17 -16.02
CA PRO A 3 -7.21 22.83 -14.75
C PRO A 3 -5.94 23.72 -14.84
N SER A 4 -5.71 24.57 -13.82
CA SER A 4 -4.50 25.40 -13.75
C SER A 4 -3.25 24.54 -13.53
N GLU A 5 -2.08 25.10 -13.83
CA GLU A 5 -0.79 24.43 -13.62
C GLU A 5 -0.56 24.08 -12.14
N GLU A 6 -0.91 24.98 -11.23
CA GLU A 6 -0.89 24.74 -9.78
C GLU A 6 -1.77 23.54 -9.35
N HIS A 7 -2.96 23.39 -9.94
CA HIS A 7 -3.80 22.22 -9.67
C HIS A 7 -3.15 20.92 -10.17
N LEU A 8 -2.48 20.95 -11.33
CA LEU A 8 -1.79 19.78 -11.89
C LEU A 8 -0.59 19.38 -11.04
N GLU A 9 0.22 20.35 -10.60
CA GLU A 9 1.33 20.11 -9.67
C GLU A 9 0.83 19.47 -8.39
N ARG A 10 -0.23 20.02 -7.79
CA ARG A 10 -0.80 19.47 -6.55
C ARG A 10 -1.37 18.07 -6.71
N LEU A 11 -2.05 17.77 -7.81
CA LEU A 11 -2.53 16.41 -8.10
C LEU A 11 -1.37 15.44 -8.34
N SER A 12 -0.28 15.90 -8.96
CA SER A 12 0.94 15.12 -9.14
C SER A 12 1.63 14.80 -7.81
N GLU A 13 1.68 15.77 -6.89
CA GLU A 13 2.15 15.56 -5.51
C GLU A 13 1.29 14.52 -4.78
N ASN A 14 -0.05 14.66 -4.84
CA ASN A 14 -0.98 13.72 -4.22
C ASN A 14 -0.86 12.30 -4.82
N ALA A 15 -0.50 12.19 -6.10
CA ALA A 15 -0.25 10.91 -6.75
C ALA A 15 1.07 10.26 -6.31
N ALA A 16 2.02 11.02 -5.76
CA ALA A 16 3.31 10.56 -5.27
C ALA A 16 4.05 9.61 -6.24
N GLY A 17 3.92 9.86 -7.55
CA GLY A 17 4.52 9.04 -8.61
C GLY A 17 3.74 7.78 -9.02
N SER A 18 2.61 7.46 -8.37
CA SER A 18 1.75 6.33 -8.76
C SER A 18 0.81 6.71 -9.89
N PHE A 19 1.00 6.07 -11.06
CA PHE A 19 0.08 6.21 -12.18
C PHE A 19 -1.34 5.76 -11.82
N ILE A 20 -1.51 4.75 -10.96
CA ILE A 20 -2.84 4.29 -10.55
C ILE A 20 -3.53 5.39 -9.76
N ILE A 21 -2.86 6.00 -8.77
CA ILE A 21 -3.43 7.11 -8.00
C ILE A 21 -3.79 8.28 -8.92
N ALA A 22 -2.88 8.67 -9.80
CA ALA A 22 -3.14 9.74 -10.77
C ALA A 22 -4.36 9.42 -11.66
N SER A 23 -4.44 8.19 -12.19
CA SER A 23 -5.56 7.74 -13.02
C SER A 23 -6.89 7.71 -12.25
N THR A 24 -6.85 7.37 -10.97
CA THR A 24 -8.03 7.33 -10.11
C THR A 24 -8.49 8.74 -9.75
N LEU A 25 -7.58 9.67 -9.44
CA LEU A 25 -7.92 11.08 -9.24
C LEU A 25 -8.55 11.68 -10.50
N VAL A 26 -8.00 11.38 -11.69
CA VAL A 26 -8.59 11.81 -12.97
C VAL A 26 -9.98 11.22 -13.18
N LYS A 27 -10.15 9.91 -12.96
CA LYS A 27 -11.48 9.26 -13.04
C LYS A 27 -12.46 9.89 -12.07
N PHE A 28 -12.08 10.07 -10.80
CA PHE A 28 -12.90 10.72 -9.78
C PHE A 28 -13.39 12.10 -10.24
N ILE A 29 -12.51 12.92 -10.81
CA ILE A 29 -12.88 14.24 -11.34
C ILE A 29 -13.90 14.14 -12.48
N GLN A 30 -13.79 13.10 -13.33
CA GLN A 30 -14.60 12.91 -14.53
C GLN A 30 -15.93 12.19 -14.31
N THR A 31 -16.00 11.23 -13.38
CA THR A 31 -17.10 10.26 -13.29
C THR A 31 -17.99 10.42 -12.07
N GLU A 32 -17.58 11.20 -11.07
CA GLU A 32 -18.42 11.46 -9.90
C GLU A 32 -19.63 12.32 -10.25
N LYS A 33 -20.70 12.19 -9.44
CA LYS A 33 -22.00 12.84 -9.71
C LYS A 33 -21.96 14.37 -9.65
N ASP A 34 -21.01 14.95 -8.93
CA ASP A 34 -20.91 16.40 -8.75
C ASP A 34 -20.20 17.07 -9.94
N HIS A 35 -20.23 18.41 -9.98
CA HIS A 35 -19.58 19.18 -11.03
C HIS A 35 -18.05 18.97 -11.03
N PRO A 36 -17.38 18.89 -12.19
CA PRO A 36 -15.93 18.61 -12.28
C PRO A 36 -15.05 19.58 -11.48
N ASP A 37 -15.44 20.86 -11.37
CA ASP A 37 -14.71 21.84 -10.53
C ASP A 37 -14.79 21.52 -9.03
N ASP A 38 -15.92 21.00 -8.56
CA ASP A 38 -16.09 20.63 -7.16
C ASP A 38 -15.37 19.32 -6.86
N ASN A 39 -15.40 18.36 -7.80
CA ASN A 39 -14.60 17.15 -7.71
C ASN A 39 -13.09 17.44 -7.74
N LEU A 40 -12.66 18.41 -8.57
CA LEU A 40 -11.27 18.86 -8.60
C LEU A 40 -10.84 19.43 -7.24
N LYS A 41 -11.64 20.31 -6.63
CA LYS A 41 -11.36 20.84 -5.28
C LYS A 41 -11.30 19.73 -4.22
N LYS A 42 -12.18 18.72 -4.32
CA LYS A 42 -12.14 17.56 -3.43
C LYS A 42 -10.84 16.77 -3.63
N ALA A 43 -10.49 16.44 -4.88
CA ALA A 43 -9.28 15.71 -5.24
C ALA A 43 -7.97 16.43 -4.82
N LEU A 44 -7.94 17.76 -4.91
CA LEU A 44 -6.81 18.57 -4.46
C LEU A 44 -6.61 18.51 -2.92
N ASN A 45 -7.72 18.41 -2.18
CA ASN A 45 -7.74 18.30 -0.72
C ASN A 45 -7.70 16.84 -0.22
N MET A 46 -7.64 15.86 -1.13
CA MET A 46 -7.39 14.47 -0.78
C MET A 46 -5.91 14.27 -0.45
N THR A 47 -5.44 14.88 0.64
CA THR A 47 -4.13 14.56 1.25
C THR A 47 -4.19 13.21 1.99
N ASP A 48 -5.37 12.87 2.50
CA ASP A 48 -5.70 11.58 3.15
C ASP A 48 -6.69 10.75 2.31
N GLY A 49 -7.14 11.27 1.15
CA GLY A 49 -8.20 10.65 0.34
C GLY A 49 -7.74 9.48 -0.54
N LEU A 50 -6.61 8.86 -0.20
CA LEU A 50 -6.14 7.65 -0.85
C LEU A 50 -6.82 6.39 -0.28
N ASP A 51 -7.56 6.50 0.81
CA ASP A 51 -8.31 5.40 1.42
C ASP A 51 -9.12 4.57 0.43
N PRO A 52 -9.88 5.15 -0.53
CA PRO A 52 -10.61 4.35 -1.50
C PRO A 52 -9.67 3.58 -2.43
N VAL A 53 -8.53 4.17 -2.80
CA VAL A 53 -7.49 3.52 -3.62
C VAL A 53 -6.84 2.39 -2.84
N TYR A 54 -6.45 2.63 -1.59
CA TYR A 54 -5.87 1.62 -0.70
C TYR A 54 -6.85 0.47 -0.50
N CYS A 55 -8.10 0.79 -0.16
CA CYS A 55 -9.17 -0.19 -0.01
C CYS A 55 -9.33 -1.03 -1.28
N GLN A 56 -9.40 -0.40 -2.45
CA GLN A 56 -9.55 -1.10 -3.71
C GLN A 56 -8.36 -2.01 -4.01
N VAL A 57 -7.14 -1.49 -3.96
CA VAL A 57 -5.91 -2.24 -4.28
C VAL A 57 -5.74 -3.42 -3.32
N ILE A 58 -5.89 -3.20 -2.02
CA ILE A 58 -5.74 -4.25 -1.01
C ILE A 58 -6.88 -5.27 -1.13
N SER A 59 -8.12 -4.82 -1.32
CA SER A 59 -9.26 -5.74 -1.47
C SER A 59 -9.13 -6.61 -2.73
N THR A 60 -8.64 -6.05 -3.84
CA THR A 60 -8.32 -6.82 -5.05
C THR A 60 -7.21 -7.83 -4.76
N ALA A 61 -6.11 -7.42 -4.12
CA ALA A 61 -5.05 -8.35 -3.72
C ALA A 61 -5.57 -9.47 -2.80
N VAL A 62 -6.43 -9.17 -1.83
CA VAL A 62 -7.08 -10.16 -0.97
C VAL A 62 -7.96 -11.11 -1.79
N GLN A 63 -8.76 -10.63 -2.73
CA GLN A 63 -9.60 -11.48 -3.58
C GLN A 63 -8.76 -12.40 -4.47
N GLU A 64 -7.72 -11.87 -5.11
CA GLU A 64 -6.80 -12.66 -5.93
C GLU A 64 -6.12 -13.74 -5.09
N ASN A 65 -5.73 -13.43 -3.85
CA ASN A 65 -5.15 -14.39 -2.90
C ASN A 65 -6.16 -15.38 -2.31
N LYS A 66 -7.46 -15.05 -2.21
CA LYS A 66 -8.54 -15.99 -1.83
C LYS A 66 -8.74 -17.11 -2.84
N THR A 67 -8.43 -16.85 -4.11
CA THR A 67 -8.42 -17.88 -5.18
C THR A 67 -7.28 -18.90 -5.01
N PHE A 68 -6.23 -18.54 -4.27
CA PHE A 68 -5.17 -19.45 -3.84
C PHE A 68 -5.54 -20.09 -2.49
N GLN A 69 -4.83 -21.14 -2.07
CA GLN A 69 -5.09 -21.80 -0.78
C GLN A 69 -5.05 -20.76 0.36
N ASN A 70 -5.92 -20.88 1.38
CA ASN A 70 -6.01 -19.98 2.55
C ASN A 70 -4.66 -19.59 3.21
N LYS A 71 -3.59 -20.34 2.96
CA LYS A 71 -2.22 -20.01 3.39
C LYS A 71 -1.70 -18.70 2.79
N GLU A 72 -2.04 -18.34 1.55
CA GLU A 72 -1.55 -17.13 0.88
C GLU A 72 -2.14 -15.86 1.48
N LEU A 73 -3.40 -15.90 1.91
CA LEU A 73 -4.03 -14.79 2.63
C LEU A 73 -3.27 -14.42 3.91
N HIS A 74 -2.85 -15.43 4.67
CA HIS A 74 -2.03 -15.20 5.86
C HIS A 74 -0.65 -14.63 5.54
N ILE A 75 -0.13 -14.82 4.33
CA ILE A 75 1.15 -14.24 3.92
C ILE A 75 0.95 -12.79 3.51
N LEU A 76 -0.12 -12.45 2.77
CA LEU A 76 -0.47 -11.08 2.42
C LEU A 76 -0.56 -10.18 3.66
N ASP A 77 -1.32 -10.60 4.67
CA ASP A 77 -1.47 -9.85 5.93
C ASP A 77 -0.12 -9.61 6.63
N ARG A 78 0.74 -10.64 6.63
CA ARG A 78 2.08 -10.54 7.22
C ARG A 78 2.99 -9.63 6.44
N VAL A 79 2.93 -9.67 5.10
CA VAL A 79 3.71 -8.78 4.23
C VAL A 79 3.29 -7.33 4.45
N LEU A 80 1.97 -7.06 4.46
CA LEU A 80 1.44 -5.72 4.78
C LEU A 80 1.89 -5.25 6.17
N ALA A 81 1.84 -6.14 7.18
CA ALA A 81 2.30 -5.81 8.53
C ALA A 81 3.79 -5.49 8.58
N VAL A 82 4.64 -6.27 7.91
CA VAL A 82 6.08 -6.01 7.84
C VAL A 82 6.35 -4.65 7.20
N ILE A 83 5.76 -4.39 6.03
CA ILE A 83 5.99 -3.15 5.27
C ILE A 83 5.53 -1.91 6.05
N CYS A 84 4.42 -2.02 6.80
CA CYS A 84 3.86 -0.88 7.53
C CYS A 84 4.49 -0.65 8.90
N LEU A 85 4.93 -1.70 9.58
CA LEU A 85 5.41 -1.63 10.96
C LEU A 85 6.93 -1.62 11.09
N ALA A 86 7.66 -2.03 10.04
CA ALA A 86 9.11 -1.90 10.03
C ALA A 86 9.50 -0.43 10.18
N LYS A 87 10.46 -0.17 11.08
CA LYS A 87 10.97 1.19 11.33
C LYS A 87 11.62 1.77 10.07
N ASP A 88 12.40 0.94 9.39
CA ASP A 88 13.09 1.27 8.15
C ASP A 88 12.57 0.34 7.04
N PRO A 89 12.38 0.84 5.80
CA PRO A 89 11.96 0.02 4.67
C PRO A 89 12.86 -1.21 4.47
N LEU A 90 12.24 -2.37 4.30
CA LEU A 90 12.95 -3.64 4.13
C LEU A 90 12.98 -4.05 2.65
N SER A 91 14.04 -4.77 2.28
CA SER A 91 14.18 -5.38 0.97
C SER A 91 13.34 -6.65 0.82
N VAL A 92 13.10 -7.09 -0.40
CA VAL A 92 12.39 -8.36 -0.66
C VAL A 92 13.10 -9.51 0.04
N THR A 93 14.43 -9.55 -0.04
CA THR A 93 15.25 -10.56 0.64
C THR A 93 15.08 -10.50 2.16
N ALA A 94 15.09 -9.31 2.76
CA ALA A 94 14.90 -9.15 4.20
C ALA A 94 13.49 -9.59 4.65
N ILE A 95 12.44 -9.23 3.89
CA ILE A 95 11.06 -9.64 4.16
C ILE A 95 10.92 -11.17 4.06
N SER A 96 11.53 -11.78 3.04
CA SER A 96 11.57 -13.23 2.82
C SER A 96 12.19 -13.97 4.02
N VAL A 97 13.35 -13.50 4.48
CA VAL A 97 14.05 -14.05 5.66
C VAL A 97 13.22 -13.87 6.92
N LEU A 98 12.62 -12.70 7.13
CA LEU A 98 11.83 -12.40 8.34
C LEU A 98 10.54 -13.24 8.43
N LEU A 99 9.89 -13.50 7.29
CA LEU A 99 8.63 -14.24 7.21
C LEU A 99 8.82 -15.76 6.99
N TRP A 100 10.06 -16.21 6.81
CA TRP A 100 10.41 -17.61 6.52
C TRP A 100 9.65 -18.10 5.27
N ARG A 101 9.75 -17.32 4.20
CA ARG A 101 9.09 -17.56 2.91
C ARG A 101 10.07 -17.32 1.79
N GLU A 102 9.88 -18.03 0.68
CA GLU A 102 10.73 -17.82 -0.49
C GLU A 102 10.45 -16.45 -1.13
N ALA A 103 11.51 -15.78 -1.59
CA ALA A 103 11.42 -14.43 -2.15
C ALA A 103 10.38 -14.31 -3.27
N HIS A 104 10.22 -15.34 -4.11
CA HIS A 104 9.25 -15.32 -5.20
C HIS A 104 7.79 -15.22 -4.72
N HIS A 105 7.44 -15.81 -3.55
CA HIS A 105 6.12 -15.64 -2.96
C HIS A 105 5.91 -14.20 -2.46
N ILE A 106 6.97 -13.59 -1.89
CA ILE A 106 6.94 -12.19 -1.46
C ILE A 106 6.75 -11.27 -2.67
N ILE A 107 7.51 -11.48 -3.74
CA ILE A 107 7.40 -10.70 -4.99
C ILE A 107 5.98 -10.80 -5.56
N GLN A 108 5.40 -12.00 -5.63
CA GLN A 108 4.05 -12.20 -6.14
C GLN A 108 3.02 -11.36 -5.37
N ILE A 109 3.11 -11.31 -4.04
CA ILE A 109 2.23 -10.49 -3.20
C ILE A 109 2.47 -9.00 -3.44
N LEU A 110 3.74 -8.57 -3.48
CA LEU A 110 4.11 -7.18 -3.71
C LEU A 110 3.60 -6.69 -5.07
N LEU A 111 3.67 -7.50 -6.12
CA LEU A 111 3.16 -7.17 -7.44
C LEU A 111 1.64 -6.92 -7.45
N GLY A 112 0.87 -7.63 -6.63
CA GLY A 112 -0.55 -7.33 -6.40
C GLY A 112 -0.79 -5.97 -5.73
N LEU A 113 0.22 -5.44 -5.04
CA LEU A 113 0.20 -4.15 -4.34
C LEU A 113 1.03 -3.07 -5.05
N GLN A 114 1.54 -3.32 -6.27
CA GLN A 114 2.44 -2.42 -6.99
C GLN A 114 1.85 -1.02 -7.24
N ALA A 115 0.52 -0.88 -7.16
CA ALA A 115 -0.17 0.39 -7.29
C ALA A 115 0.14 1.38 -6.14
N ILE A 116 0.51 0.85 -4.98
CA ILE A 116 0.70 1.60 -3.72
C ILE A 116 2.12 1.43 -3.15
N LEU A 117 2.97 0.63 -3.80
CA LEU A 117 4.35 0.33 -3.43
C LEU A 117 5.32 0.64 -4.57
N LEU A 118 6.47 1.19 -4.23
CA LEU A 118 7.66 1.19 -5.07
C LEU A 118 8.46 -0.08 -4.81
N ILE A 119 8.48 -0.98 -5.80
CA ILE A 119 9.18 -2.26 -5.74
C ILE A 119 10.45 -2.15 -6.60
N PRO A 120 11.64 -2.49 -6.08
CA PRO A 120 12.87 -2.46 -6.86
C PRO A 120 12.83 -3.50 -7.98
N GLU A 121 13.25 -3.10 -9.19
CA GLU A 121 13.19 -3.96 -10.39
C GLU A 121 14.49 -4.76 -10.62
N LYS A 122 15.63 -4.30 -10.09
CA LYS A 122 16.97 -4.78 -10.47
C LYS A 122 17.71 -5.53 -9.37
N ASP A 123 17.43 -5.21 -8.11
CA ASP A 123 18.11 -5.79 -6.95
C ASP A 123 17.11 -6.03 -5.81
N ASP A 124 16.92 -7.30 -5.46
CA ASP A 124 16.03 -7.72 -4.37
C ASP A 124 16.54 -7.30 -2.97
N ASN A 125 17.76 -6.77 -2.89
CA ASN A 125 18.34 -6.17 -1.68
C ASN A 125 18.02 -4.68 -1.52
N GLU A 126 17.51 -4.02 -2.57
CA GLU A 126 16.97 -2.67 -2.44
C GLU A 126 15.64 -2.70 -1.65
N PRO A 127 15.34 -1.64 -0.87
CA PRO A 127 14.15 -1.62 -0.05
C PRO A 127 12.88 -1.39 -0.87
N VAL A 128 11.83 -2.14 -0.53
CA VAL A 128 10.45 -1.86 -0.96
C VAL A 128 9.95 -0.63 -0.19
N ARG A 129 9.40 0.36 -0.89
CA ARG A 129 8.94 1.61 -0.28
C ARG A 129 7.46 1.82 -0.51
N LEU A 130 6.83 2.55 0.40
CA LEU A 130 5.48 3.06 0.19
C LEU A 130 5.53 4.26 -0.75
N PHE A 131 4.56 4.42 -1.65
CA PHE A 131 4.43 5.68 -2.40
C PHE A 131 4.06 6.85 -1.49
N HIS A 132 3.29 6.58 -0.43
CA HIS A 132 2.84 7.60 0.49
C HIS A 132 2.76 7.08 1.93
N THR A 133 3.13 7.92 2.90
CA THR A 133 3.15 7.54 4.32
C THR A 133 1.76 7.28 4.88
N SER A 134 0.70 7.90 4.32
CA SER A 134 -0.68 7.68 4.78
C SER A 134 -1.19 6.26 4.57
N LEU A 135 -0.53 5.42 3.76
CA LEU A 135 -0.87 4.00 3.68
C LEU A 135 -0.66 3.29 5.03
N ARG A 136 0.38 3.69 5.77
CA ARG A 136 0.60 3.19 7.13
C ARG A 136 -0.54 3.62 8.04
N ASP A 137 -0.91 4.90 7.98
CA ASP A 137 -2.00 5.44 8.79
C ASP A 137 -3.33 4.75 8.45
N TYR A 138 -3.61 4.50 7.17
CA TYR A 138 -4.77 3.76 6.70
C TYR A 138 -4.85 2.34 7.27
N LEU A 139 -3.75 1.58 7.18
CA LEU A 139 -3.70 0.19 7.66
C LEU A 139 -3.68 0.05 9.18
N CYS A 140 -3.22 1.08 9.89
CA CYS A 140 -3.08 1.09 11.34
C CYS A 140 -4.25 1.77 12.06
N SER A 141 -5.08 2.56 11.35
CA SER A 141 -6.24 3.21 11.95
C SER A 141 -7.48 2.35 11.79
N GLY A 142 -8.03 1.89 12.93
CA GLY A 142 -9.26 1.10 12.97
C GLY A 142 -10.53 1.80 12.48
N LYS A 143 -10.41 2.96 11.82
CA LYS A 143 -11.52 3.75 11.29
C LYS A 143 -11.90 3.39 9.84
N HIS A 144 -11.01 2.73 9.09
CA HIS A 144 -11.13 2.70 7.62
C HIS A 144 -11.50 1.32 7.03
N SER A 145 -11.36 0.22 7.79
CA SER A 145 -12.00 -1.10 7.56
C SER A 145 -11.61 -2.09 8.65
N GLU A 146 -12.56 -2.76 9.32
CA GLU A 146 -12.26 -3.82 10.30
C GLU A 146 -11.54 -5.02 9.66
N GLU A 147 -11.80 -5.30 8.37
CA GLU A 147 -11.23 -6.45 7.67
C GLU A 147 -9.80 -6.22 7.17
N LEU A 148 -9.39 -4.96 6.97
CA LEU A 148 -8.06 -4.60 6.45
C LEU A 148 -7.14 -4.00 7.54
N CYS A 149 -7.64 -3.83 8.76
CA CYS A 149 -6.90 -3.23 9.85
C CYS A 149 -5.86 -4.21 10.40
N ILE A 150 -4.60 -3.76 10.44
CA ILE A 150 -3.50 -4.54 11.01
C ILE A 150 -3.53 -4.38 12.53
N ASN A 151 -3.68 -5.49 13.25
CA ASN A 151 -3.52 -5.49 14.70
C ASN A 151 -2.04 -5.21 15.05
N MET A 152 -1.74 -3.98 15.46
CA MET A 152 -0.37 -3.54 15.73
C MET A 152 0.29 -4.34 16.85
N GLU A 153 -0.42 -4.61 17.95
CA GLU A 153 0.16 -5.31 19.11
C GLU A 153 0.62 -6.73 18.74
N GLN A 154 -0.26 -7.49 18.08
CA GLN A 154 0.03 -8.86 17.66
C GLN A 154 1.16 -8.91 16.62
N ASN A 155 1.15 -7.99 15.66
CA ASN A 155 2.15 -7.97 14.61
C ASN A 155 3.51 -7.45 15.10
N HIS A 156 3.57 -6.48 16.01
CA HIS A 156 4.83 -6.08 16.64
C HIS A 156 5.45 -7.22 17.46
N ALA A 157 4.63 -7.98 18.21
CA ALA A 157 5.12 -9.15 18.94
C ALA A 157 5.66 -10.24 17.99
N MET A 158 4.93 -10.53 16.90
CA MET A 158 5.39 -11.46 15.87
C MET A 158 6.71 -11.00 15.25
N LEU A 159 6.83 -9.73 14.85
CA LEU A 159 8.03 -9.16 14.26
C LEU A 159 9.22 -9.23 15.21
N ALA A 160 9.04 -8.83 16.47
CA ALA A 160 10.09 -8.90 17.49
C ALA A 160 10.58 -10.34 17.69
N PHE A 161 9.66 -11.30 17.79
CA PHE A 161 10.01 -12.71 17.89
C PHE A 161 10.82 -13.20 16.68
N ARG A 162 10.40 -12.87 15.46
CA ARG A 162 11.11 -13.24 14.24
C ARG A 162 12.51 -12.62 14.17
N CYS A 163 12.67 -11.36 14.54
CA CYS A 163 13.98 -10.72 14.62
C CYS A 163 14.90 -11.43 15.61
N LEU A 164 14.40 -11.80 16.80
CA LEU A 164 15.20 -12.52 17.79
C LEU A 164 15.68 -13.89 17.28
N GLN A 165 14.87 -14.60 16.49
CA GLN A 165 15.28 -15.87 15.87
C GLN A 165 16.38 -15.73 14.81
N LEU A 166 16.65 -14.54 14.30
CA LEU A 166 17.70 -14.29 13.30
C LEU A 166 19.03 -13.86 13.93
N VAL A 167 18.98 -13.30 15.14
CA VAL A 167 20.15 -12.78 15.86
C VAL A 167 20.79 -13.84 16.77
N VAL A 168 20.02 -14.88 17.12
CA VAL A 168 20.45 -16.01 17.96
C VAL A 168 20.81 -17.19 17.07
#